data_AF-A0A0A6RJI9-F1
#
_entry.id   AF-A0A0A6RJI9-F1
#
_cell.length_a   1.000
_cell.length_b   1.000
_cell.length_c   1.000
_cell.angle_alpha   90.00
_cell.angle_beta   90.00
_cell.angle_gamma   90.00
#
_symmetry.space_group_name_H-M   'P 1'
#
loop_
_entity.id
_entity.type
_entity.pdbx_description
1 polymer ?
#
loop_
_entity_poly.entity_id
_entity_poly.type
_entity_poly.pdbx_seq_one_letter_code
_entity_poly.pdbx_strand_id
1 'polypeptide(L)'
;MLDCLGKKNLSLIDERATKHIFRNKQGHIADTPINRQLLENTASNPINFLGTDKYGNERYAKILPSGKQVWAQVRNGMIRNGGINQTPRQFNSQSGFSSPIMPGQL
;
A
#
# COMPACT_ATOMS: atom_id res chain seq x y z
N MET A 1 16.40 35.23 -5.95
CA MET A 1 16.13 34.34 -7.08
C MET A 1 14.80 33.66 -6.79
N LEU A 2 13.75 34.08 -7.48
CA LEU A 2 12.42 33.45 -7.58
C LEU A 2 12.60 31.93 -7.87
N ASP A 3 11.88 30.96 -7.30
CA ASP A 3 10.43 30.85 -7.16
C ASP A 3 9.97 30.03 -5.93
N CYS A 4 8.92 30.54 -5.27
CA CYS A 4 8.04 29.83 -4.33
C CYS A 4 6.97 29.02 -5.09
N LEU A 5 7.36 28.01 -5.87
CA LEU A 5 6.39 27.01 -6.35
C LEU A 5 6.27 25.94 -5.27
N GLY A 6 5.27 26.11 -4.39
CA GLY A 6 4.85 25.08 -3.46
C GLY A 6 4.74 23.77 -4.22
N LYS A 7 5.61 22.80 -3.88
CA LYS A 7 5.52 21.45 -4.44
C LYS A 7 4.09 21.01 -4.20
N LYS A 8 3.29 20.92 -5.27
CA LYS A 8 2.03 20.19 -5.22
C LYS A 8 2.42 18.84 -4.64
N ASN A 9 1.97 18.55 -3.41
CA ASN A 9 1.97 17.19 -2.91
C ASN A 9 1.05 16.45 -3.87
N LEU A 10 1.63 15.91 -4.94
CA LEU A 10 0.92 15.03 -5.84
C LEU A 10 0.59 13.81 -4.98
N SER A 11 -0.71 13.68 -4.68
CA SER A 11 -1.25 12.49 -4.04
C SER A 11 -0.67 11.27 -4.76
N LEU A 12 -0.07 10.35 -4.02
CA LEU A 12 0.37 9.10 -4.62
C LEU A 12 -0.83 8.19 -4.90
N ILE A 13 -2.03 8.53 -4.44
CA ILE A 13 -3.23 7.72 -4.66
C ILE A 13 -3.79 7.99 -6.05
N ASP A 14 -3.95 6.93 -6.84
CA ASP A 14 -4.71 6.98 -8.08
C ASP A 14 -6.18 7.25 -7.73
N GLU A 15 -6.67 8.45 -8.03
CA GLU A 15 -8.05 8.86 -7.73
C GLU A 15 -9.09 7.92 -8.37
N ARG A 16 -8.75 7.23 -9.47
CA ARG A 16 -9.61 6.22 -10.11
C ARG A 16 -9.73 4.94 -9.29
N ALA A 17 -8.79 4.68 -8.39
CA ALA A 17 -8.73 3.51 -7.53
C ALA A 17 -9.34 3.75 -6.14
N THR A 18 -9.73 4.98 -5.79
CA THR A 18 -10.25 5.36 -4.46
C THR A 18 -11.43 4.49 -4.01
N LYS A 19 -12.43 4.28 -4.88
CA LYS A 19 -13.56 3.38 -4.60
C LYS A 19 -13.14 1.94 -4.30
N HIS A 20 -12.01 1.49 -4.86
CA HIS A 20 -11.47 0.16 -4.61
C HIS A 20 -10.63 0.12 -3.33
N ILE A 21 -9.75 1.11 -3.13
CA ILE A 21 -8.87 1.24 -1.95
C ILE A 21 -9.70 1.39 -0.67
N PHE A 22 -10.71 2.25 -0.70
CA PHE A 22 -11.44 2.69 0.48
C PHE A 22 -12.83 2.05 0.65
N ARG A 23 -13.10 0.94 -0.07
CA ARG A 23 -14.36 0.22 0.11
C ARG A 23 -14.47 -0.36 1.52
N ASN A 24 -15.70 -0.50 1.99
CA ASN A 24 -15.98 -1.13 3.28
C ASN A 24 -15.79 -2.67 3.20
N LYS A 25 -14.54 -3.13 3.26
CA LYS A 25 -14.16 -4.55 3.25
C LYS A 25 -12.94 -4.79 4.12
N GLN A 26 -12.82 -5.98 4.72
CA GLN A 26 -11.65 -6.37 5.50
C GLN A 26 -10.34 -6.16 4.71
N GLY A 27 -9.33 -5.60 5.38
CA GLY A 27 -8.03 -5.28 4.79
C GLY A 27 -7.97 -3.90 4.13
N HIS A 28 -9.13 -3.26 3.89
CA HIS A 28 -9.27 -1.88 3.42
C HIS A 28 -9.56 -0.94 4.60
N ILE A 29 -9.47 0.38 4.36
CA ILE A 29 -9.68 1.44 5.36
C ILE A 29 -10.64 2.49 4.83
N ALA A 30 -11.25 3.31 5.70
CA ALA A 30 -12.15 4.38 5.27
C ALA A 30 -11.40 5.50 4.53
N ASP A 31 -12.07 6.19 3.61
CA ASP A 31 -11.51 7.34 2.90
C ASP A 31 -11.48 8.57 3.81
N THR A 32 -10.34 8.81 4.46
CA THR A 32 -10.10 9.98 5.31
C THR A 32 -8.73 10.56 4.99
N PRO A 33 -8.49 11.88 5.21
CA PRO A 33 -7.17 12.48 4.99
C PRO A 33 -6.06 11.76 5.76
N ILE A 34 -6.34 11.32 7.00
CA ILE A 34 -5.39 10.59 7.84
C ILE A 34 -5.04 9.23 7.20
N ASN A 35 -6.02 8.51 6.70
CA ASN A 35 -5.81 7.20 6.07
C ASN A 35 -5.11 7.33 4.71
N ARG A 36 -5.42 8.36 3.94
CA ARG A 36 -4.70 8.69 2.69
C ARG A 36 -3.23 8.95 2.97
N GLN A 37 -2.94 9.85 3.92
CA GLN A 37 -1.57 10.16 4.32
C GLN A 37 -0.81 8.94 4.85
N LEU A 38 -1.50 8.05 5.58
CA LEU A 38 -0.90 6.80 6.06
C LEU A 38 -0.45 5.89 4.91
N LEU A 39 -1.25 5.75 3.85
CA LEU A 39 -0.86 4.96 2.67
C LEU A 39 0.29 5.62 1.91
N GLU A 40 0.24 6.93 1.71
CA GLU A 40 1.30 7.70 1.03
C GLU A 40 2.63 7.61 1.77
N ASN A 41 2.64 7.83 3.09
CA ASN A 41 3.82 7.69 3.94
C ASN A 41 4.36 6.26 3.95
N THR A 42 3.49 5.27 3.76
CA THR A 42 3.91 3.88 3.67
C THR A 42 4.60 3.60 2.34
N ALA A 43 4.05 4.10 1.23
CA ALA A 43 4.59 3.89 -0.11
C ALA A 43 5.81 4.77 -0.44
N SER A 44 5.95 5.94 0.18
CA SER A 44 7.06 6.86 -0.06
C SER A 44 8.34 6.51 0.72
N ASN A 45 8.26 5.60 1.69
CA ASN A 45 9.41 5.19 2.48
C ASN A 45 10.04 3.90 1.89
N PRO A 46 11.27 3.96 1.37
CA PRO A 46 11.92 2.81 0.74
C PRO A 46 12.19 1.66 1.71
N ILE A 47 12.27 1.90 3.03
CA ILE A 47 12.41 0.84 4.05
C ILE A 47 11.20 -0.09 4.06
N ASN A 48 10.03 0.40 3.65
CA ASN A 48 8.80 -0.39 3.62
C ASN A 48 8.69 -1.25 2.36
N PHE A 49 9.59 -1.11 1.37
CA PHE A 49 9.52 -1.85 0.12
C PHE A 49 9.80 -3.34 0.34
N LEU A 50 8.88 -4.19 -0.13
CA LEU A 50 8.99 -5.65 -0.02
C LEU A 50 9.39 -6.33 -1.33
N GLY A 51 9.21 -5.65 -2.45
CA GLY A 51 9.49 -6.20 -3.77
C GLY A 51 8.41 -5.87 -4.80
N THR A 52 8.66 -6.33 -6.03
CA THR A 52 7.75 -6.20 -7.16
C THR A 52 7.18 -7.57 -7.49
N ASP A 53 5.86 -7.66 -7.64
CA ASP A 53 5.19 -8.90 -8.06
C ASP A 53 5.32 -9.16 -9.57
N LYS A 54 4.99 -10.37 -10.02
CA LYS A 54 5.05 -10.77 -11.44
C LYS A 54 4.23 -9.90 -12.40
N TYR A 55 3.31 -9.08 -11.89
CA TYR A 55 2.49 -8.17 -12.68
C TYR A 55 3.05 -6.74 -12.73
N GLY A 56 4.26 -6.54 -12.19
CA GLY A 56 4.93 -5.24 -12.15
C GLY A 56 4.35 -4.30 -11.09
N ASN A 57 3.66 -4.82 -10.08
CA ASN A 57 3.22 -3.99 -8.96
C ASN A 57 4.23 -4.05 -7.83
N GLU A 58 4.63 -2.89 -7.36
CA GLU A 58 5.44 -2.74 -6.15
C GLU A 58 4.57 -2.96 -4.92
N ARG A 59 5.16 -3.52 -3.86
CA ARG A 59 4.52 -3.71 -2.57
C ARG A 59 5.32 -3.03 -1.47
N TYR A 60 4.59 -2.29 -0.65
CA TYR A 60 5.12 -1.63 0.54
C TYR A 60 4.32 -2.07 1.75
N ALA A 61 4.97 -2.33 2.88
CA ALA A 61 4.29 -2.54 4.15
C ALA A 61 5.16 -2.19 5.35
N LYS A 62 4.52 -1.89 6.47
CA LYS A 62 5.17 -1.81 7.78
C LYS A 62 4.25 -2.30 8.88
N ILE A 63 4.85 -2.76 9.97
CA ILE A 63 4.15 -3.09 11.20
C ILE A 63 3.96 -1.82 12.02
N LEU A 64 2.75 -1.58 12.48
CA LEU A 64 2.39 -0.49 13.38
C LEU A 64 2.68 -0.90 14.82
N PRO A 65 2.83 0.05 15.77
CA PRO A 65 3.01 -0.27 17.19
C PRO A 65 1.91 -1.15 17.78
N SER A 66 0.71 -1.14 17.18
CA SER A 66 -0.42 -2.00 17.56
C SER A 66 -0.30 -3.45 17.09
N GLY A 67 0.78 -3.83 16.39
CA GLY A 67 0.97 -5.15 15.77
C GLY A 67 0.25 -5.34 14.43
N LYS A 68 -0.59 -4.38 14.03
CA LYS A 68 -1.26 -4.40 12.71
C LYS A 68 -0.28 -4.05 11.60
N GLN A 69 -0.60 -4.43 10.36
CA GLN A 69 0.21 -4.11 9.19
C GLN A 69 -0.53 -3.11 8.30
N VAL A 70 0.08 -1.96 8.02
CA VAL A 70 -0.33 -1.12 6.89
C VAL A 70 0.40 -1.59 5.65
N TRP A 71 -0.29 -1.58 4.51
CA TRP A 71 0.26 -2.00 3.23
C TRP A 71 -0.25 -1.14 2.08
N ALA A 72 0.57 -1.00 1.05
CA ALA A 72 0.25 -0.30 -0.18
C ALA A 72 0.78 -1.08 -1.39
N GLN A 73 0.01 -1.06 -2.47
CA GLN A 73 0.38 -1.57 -3.78
C GLN A 73 0.49 -0.39 -4.74
N VAL A 74 1.67 -0.25 -5.36
CA VAL A 74 1.99 0.83 -6.28
C VAL A 74 2.18 0.26 -7.69
N ARG A 75 1.69 0.99 -8.69
CA ARG A 75 1.94 0.71 -10.10
C ARG A 75 2.07 2.02 -10.85
N ASN A 76 3.14 2.18 -11.62
CA ASN A 76 3.47 3.41 -12.34
C ASN A 76 3.54 4.63 -11.40
N GLY A 77 4.16 4.46 -10.22
CA GLY A 77 4.30 5.53 -9.22
C GLY A 77 3.02 5.90 -8.45
N MET A 78 1.89 5.24 -8.73
CA MET A 78 0.61 5.50 -8.06
C MET A 78 0.14 4.31 -7.24
N ILE A 79 -0.33 4.57 -6.01
CA ILE A 79 -1.04 3.64 -5.14
C ILE A 79 -2.39 3.31 -5.78
N ARG A 80 -2.61 2.02 -6.04
CA ARG A 80 -3.86 1.50 -6.63
C ARG A 80 -4.61 0.55 -5.72
N ASN A 81 -3.98 0.13 -4.62
CA ASN A 81 -4.59 -0.69 -3.59
C ASN A 81 -3.84 -0.50 -2.26
N GLY A 82 -4.49 -0.75 -1.14
CA GLY A 82 -3.88 -0.61 0.17
C GLY A 82 -4.88 -0.70 1.31
N GLY A 83 -4.36 -0.72 2.53
CA GLY A 83 -5.16 -0.68 3.74
C GLY A 83 -4.41 -1.22 4.95
N ILE A 84 -5.15 -1.78 5.91
CA ILE A 84 -4.62 -2.29 7.17
C ILE A 84 -5.08 -3.74 7.37
N ASN A 85 -4.12 -4.65 7.51
CA ASN A 85 -4.37 -6.00 7.96
C ASN A 85 -4.30 -6.06 9.49
N GLN A 86 -5.30 -6.69 10.13
CA GLN A 86 -5.30 -6.92 11.58
C GLN A 86 -4.16 -7.87 11.99
N THR A 87 -3.89 -8.88 11.15
CA THR A 87 -2.77 -9.80 11.29
C THR A 87 -1.81 -9.56 10.11
N PRO A 88 -0.50 -9.34 10.35
CA PRO A 88 0.46 -9.13 9.28
C PRO A 88 0.48 -10.27 8.25
N ARG A 89 0.60 -9.90 6.98
CA ARG A 89 0.75 -10.87 5.88
C ARG A 89 2.18 -10.80 5.35
N GLN A 90 2.75 -11.95 5.03
CA GLN A 90 4.01 -12.00 4.29
C GLN A 90 3.75 -11.69 2.81
N PHE A 91 4.71 -11.01 2.20
CA PHE A 91 4.71 -10.79 0.76
C PHE A 91 5.20 -12.04 0.04
N ASN A 92 4.50 -12.42 -1.03
CA ASN A 92 4.92 -13.44 -1.97
C ASN A 92 5.07 -12.80 -3.36
N SER A 93 6.22 -12.96 -4.01
CA SER A 93 6.49 -12.36 -5.33
C SER A 93 5.60 -12.90 -6.45
N GLN A 94 4.98 -14.08 -6.29
CA GLN A 94 4.06 -14.68 -7.26
C GLN A 94 2.60 -14.27 -7.07
N SER A 95 2.16 -13.98 -5.84
CA SER A 95 0.74 -13.72 -5.50
C SER A 95 0.44 -12.41 -4.76
N GLY A 96 1.47 -11.68 -4.31
CA GLY A 96 1.32 -10.47 -3.49
C GLY A 96 0.88 -10.80 -2.05
N PHE A 97 -0.24 -10.19 -1.61
CA PHE A 97 -0.86 -10.40 -0.28
C PHE A 97 -2.14 -11.26 -0.32
N SER A 98 -2.49 -11.78 -1.51
CA SER A 98 -3.56 -12.76 -1.69
C SER A 98 -3.03 -14.10 -1.18
N SER A 99 -3.61 -14.63 -0.09
CA SER A 99 -3.20 -15.80 0.72
C SER A 99 -2.85 -17.08 -0.06
N PRO A 100 -2.47 -18.18 0.63
CA PRO A 100 -1.30 -18.44 1.48
C PRO A 100 -0.30 -19.37 0.73
N ILE A 101 0.86 -19.66 1.30
CA ILE A 101 1.57 -20.89 0.93
C ILE A 101 0.62 -22.04 1.29
N MET A 102 0.17 -22.86 0.34
CA MET A 102 -0.49 -24.12 0.68
C MET A 102 0.54 -25.00 1.40
N PRO A 103 0.33 -25.45 2.64
CA PRO A 103 1.20 -26.45 3.24
C PRO A 103 1.00 -27.75 2.45
N GLY A 104 2.04 -28.25 1.74
CA GLY A 104 1.98 -29.59 1.13
C GLY A 104 2.60 -29.78 -0.26
N GLN A 105 3.42 -28.87 -0.79
CA GLN A 105 4.28 -29.21 -1.94
C GLN A 105 5.75 -29.13 -1.52
N LEU A 106 6.23 -30.26 -0.99
CA LEU A 106 7.60 -30.74 -1.16
C LEU A 106 7.58 -31.86 -2.21
#